data_AF-A0A518IX74-F1
#
_entry.id   AF-A0A518IX74-F1
#
_cell.length_a   1.000
_cell.length_b   1.000
_cell.length_c   1.000
_cell.angle_alpha   90.00
_cell.angle_beta   90.00
_cell.angle_gamma   90.00
#
_symmetry.space_group_name_H-M   'P 1'
#
loop_
_entity.id
_entity.type
_entity.pdbx_description
1 polymer ?
#
loop_
_entity_poly.entity_id
_entity_poly.type
_entity_poly.pdbx_seq_one_letter_code
_entity_poly.pdbx_strand_id
1 'polypeptide(L)'
;MKAFSVALIGLAVLLTGCEDQQSQKSEKSDGIDIKWPGGGFSYDAENGVQVDAPGVDVDVKPGQRVDVKAGDVEVNHESGRGVDVKTPNVKVKANHDGDVEVDTPRVRVDRGSDGSLDVSTPESRNQTDL
;
A
#
# COMPACT_ATOMS: atom_id res chain seq x y z
N MET A 1 49.53 -49.32 -8.67
CA MET A 1 50.17 -48.04 -9.03
C MET A 1 49.53 -47.59 -10.35
N LYS A 2 48.71 -46.53 -10.38
CA LYS A 2 49.05 -45.15 -10.84
C LYS A 2 49.75 -45.15 -12.22
N ALA A 3 49.37 -44.42 -13.26
CA ALA A 3 48.31 -43.43 -13.50
C ALA A 3 48.30 -42.97 -15.00
N PHE A 4 47.24 -42.26 -15.41
CA PHE A 4 47.07 -41.19 -16.43
C PHE A 4 47.53 -41.31 -17.91
N SER A 5 46.60 -40.99 -18.84
CA SER A 5 46.71 -39.98 -19.94
C SER A 5 45.47 -40.08 -20.88
N VAL A 6 44.60 -39.07 -21.07
CA VAL A 6 44.73 -37.89 -21.98
C VAL A 6 44.77 -38.38 -23.46
N ALA A 7 43.94 -37.99 -24.45
CA ALA A 7 43.16 -36.78 -24.72
C ALA A 7 42.40 -36.91 -26.08
N LEU A 8 41.37 -36.07 -26.23
CA LEU A 8 40.97 -35.27 -27.41
C LEU A 8 40.41 -35.88 -28.73
N ILE A 9 39.28 -35.26 -29.10
CA ILE A 9 38.85 -34.77 -30.44
C ILE A 9 38.37 -35.81 -31.46
N GLY A 10 37.12 -35.61 -31.90
CA GLY A 10 36.86 -35.56 -33.35
C GLY A 10 35.46 -35.92 -33.83
N LEU A 11 34.66 -34.89 -34.13
CA LEU A 11 33.99 -34.68 -35.43
C LEU A 11 32.52 -35.13 -35.62
N ALA A 12 31.65 -34.09 -35.67
CA ALA A 12 30.47 -33.84 -36.53
C ALA A 12 29.31 -34.88 -36.56
N VAL A 13 28.03 -34.52 -36.56
CA VAL A 13 27.33 -33.86 -37.67
C VAL A 13 26.10 -33.08 -37.19
N LEU A 14 25.87 -31.97 -37.88
CA LEU A 14 24.80 -30.97 -37.79
C LEU A 14 23.38 -31.57 -37.82
N LEU A 15 22.54 -31.14 -36.86
CA LEU A 15 21.09 -31.01 -37.09
C LEU A 15 20.67 -29.59 -36.76
N THR A 16 20.13 -28.97 -37.79
CA THR A 16 19.46 -27.68 -37.89
C THR A 16 18.27 -27.55 -36.94
N GLY A 17 18.10 -26.36 -36.34
CA GLY A 17 16.77 -25.79 -36.09
C GLY A 17 16.40 -25.50 -34.63
N CYS A 18 16.12 -24.21 -34.39
CA CYS A 18 15.55 -23.57 -33.21
C CYS A 18 16.46 -23.38 -32.00
N GLU A 19 17.23 -22.28 -32.06
CA GLU A 19 17.26 -21.28 -30.99
C GLU A 19 15.93 -21.22 -30.21
N ASP A 20 16.00 -21.38 -28.89
CA ASP A 20 15.46 -20.41 -27.93
C ASP A 20 15.98 -20.77 -26.53
N GLN A 21 17.17 -20.23 -26.24
CA GLN A 21 17.56 -19.95 -24.87
C GLN A 21 16.76 -18.73 -24.41
N GLN A 22 15.60 -18.96 -23.81
CA GLN A 22 14.94 -17.95 -22.98
C GLN A 22 14.63 -18.55 -21.62
N SER A 23 15.68 -18.73 -20.84
CA SER A 23 15.56 -18.52 -19.40
C SER A 23 14.95 -17.13 -19.22
N GLN A 24 13.67 -17.07 -18.86
CA GLN A 24 13.00 -15.85 -18.45
C GLN A 24 13.67 -15.36 -17.17
N LYS A 25 14.78 -14.64 -17.35
CA LYS A 25 15.28 -13.67 -16.40
C LYS A 25 14.14 -12.65 -16.29
N SER A 26 13.39 -12.74 -15.21
CA SER A 26 12.47 -11.69 -14.77
C SER A 26 13.22 -10.36 -14.91
N GLU A 27 12.89 -9.59 -15.94
CA GLU A 27 13.35 -8.22 -16.04
C GLU A 27 12.65 -7.52 -14.89
N LYS A 28 13.45 -7.15 -13.89
CA LYS A 28 13.04 -6.24 -12.83
C LYS A 28 12.44 -5.06 -13.56
N SER A 29 11.12 -4.87 -13.47
CA SER A 29 10.47 -3.72 -14.08
C SER A 29 11.03 -2.49 -13.39
N ASP A 30 11.97 -1.80 -14.05
CA ASP A 30 12.36 -0.47 -13.64
C ASP A 30 11.07 0.35 -13.60
N GLY A 31 10.74 0.87 -12.42
CA GLY A 31 9.48 1.56 -12.18
C GLY A 31 9.22 2.72 -13.14
N ILE A 32 8.00 3.24 -13.13
CA ILE A 32 7.64 4.46 -13.85
C ILE A 32 7.95 5.65 -12.95
N ASP A 33 8.71 6.65 -13.43
CA ASP A 33 8.95 7.91 -12.71
C ASP A 33 8.75 9.09 -13.67
N ILE A 34 7.82 9.98 -13.35
CA ILE A 34 7.42 11.13 -14.16
C ILE A 34 7.43 12.36 -13.27
N LYS A 35 8.19 13.39 -13.66
CA LYS A 35 8.33 14.65 -12.90
C LYS A 35 7.92 15.85 -13.73
N TRP A 36 7.33 16.85 -13.09
CA TRP A 36 6.98 18.14 -13.68
C TRP A 36 7.14 19.27 -12.65
N PRO A 37 7.09 20.55 -13.05
CA PRO A 37 7.15 21.65 -12.09
C PRO A 37 5.99 21.59 -11.09
N GLY A 38 6.31 21.42 -9.81
CA GLY A 38 5.34 21.39 -8.72
C GLY A 38 4.72 20.02 -8.44
N GLY A 39 5.24 18.93 -9.02
CA GLY A 39 4.78 17.59 -8.67
C GLY A 39 5.47 16.46 -9.43
N GLY A 40 5.03 15.24 -9.15
CA GLY A 40 5.49 14.03 -9.80
C GLY A 40 4.63 12.81 -9.50
N PHE A 41 4.92 11.75 -10.23
CA PHE A 41 4.33 10.43 -10.07
C PHE A 41 5.46 9.41 -10.16
N SER A 42 5.53 8.49 -9.19
CA SER A 42 6.38 7.33 -9.28
C SER A 42 5.63 6.06 -8.94
N TYR A 43 5.96 4.98 -9.63
CA TYR A 43 5.47 3.64 -9.36
C TYR A 43 6.61 2.64 -9.47
N ASP A 44 6.78 1.80 -8.47
CA ASP A 44 7.58 0.59 -8.58
C ASP A 44 6.95 -0.56 -7.78
N ALA A 45 7.26 -1.80 -8.15
CA ALA A 45 6.63 -2.96 -7.53
C ALA A 45 7.03 -3.17 -6.06
N GLU A 46 8.18 -2.66 -5.62
CA GLU A 46 8.70 -2.82 -4.26
C GLU A 46 8.13 -1.76 -3.30
N ASN A 47 8.07 -0.49 -3.72
CA ASN A 47 7.64 0.64 -2.90
C ASN A 47 6.19 1.09 -3.18
N GLY A 48 5.63 0.73 -4.34
CA GLY A 48 4.25 1.06 -4.73
C GLY A 48 4.13 2.38 -5.48
N VAL A 49 3.04 3.11 -5.24
CA VAL A 49 2.72 4.35 -5.97
C VAL A 49 2.94 5.55 -5.05
N GLN A 50 3.64 6.57 -5.55
CA GLN A 50 3.72 7.87 -4.92
C GLN A 50 3.28 8.95 -5.91
N VAL A 51 2.41 9.86 -5.46
CA VAL A 51 1.97 11.02 -6.23
C VAL A 51 2.15 12.27 -5.39
N ASP A 52 2.90 13.22 -5.93
CA ASP A 52 3.08 14.55 -5.34
C ASP A 52 2.48 15.56 -6.30
N ALA A 53 1.53 16.37 -5.83
CA ALA A 53 0.93 17.44 -6.58
C ALA A 53 0.63 18.62 -5.65
N PRO A 54 0.44 19.84 -6.18
CA PRO A 54 0.17 21.00 -5.33
C PRO A 54 -1.08 20.78 -4.48
N GLY A 55 -0.87 20.66 -3.17
CA GLY A 55 -1.93 20.44 -2.18
C GLY A 55 -2.45 19.01 -2.07
N VAL A 56 -1.87 18.04 -2.79
CA VAL A 56 -2.24 16.62 -2.73
C VAL A 56 -1.00 15.73 -2.70
N ASP A 57 -0.91 14.85 -1.72
CA ASP A 57 0.11 13.79 -1.62
C ASP A 57 -0.59 12.44 -1.48
N VAL A 58 -0.12 11.43 -2.20
CA VAL A 58 -0.63 10.05 -2.15
C VAL A 58 0.55 9.10 -2.05
N ASP A 59 0.54 8.22 -1.05
CA ASP A 59 1.48 7.10 -0.88
C ASP A 59 0.69 5.80 -0.75
N VAL A 60 0.91 4.87 -1.68
CA VAL A 60 0.31 3.54 -1.69
C VAL A 60 1.42 2.51 -1.58
N LYS A 61 1.48 1.80 -0.45
CA LYS A 61 2.36 0.65 -0.28
C LYS A 61 1.60 -0.66 -0.56
N PRO A 62 2.04 -1.49 -1.51
CA PRO A 62 1.29 -2.67 -1.94
C PRO A 62 0.99 -3.61 -0.78
N GLY A 63 -0.28 -3.96 -0.61
CA GLY A 63 -0.76 -4.88 0.42
C GLY A 63 -0.67 -4.38 1.86
N GLN A 64 -0.21 -3.14 2.08
CA GLN A 64 0.06 -2.62 3.42
C GLN A 64 -0.79 -1.40 3.75
N ARG A 65 -0.61 -0.30 3.02
CA ARG A 65 -1.24 0.98 3.38
C ARG A 65 -1.53 1.87 2.19
N VAL A 66 -2.48 2.76 2.37
CA VAL A 66 -2.77 3.88 1.47
C VAL A 66 -2.91 5.12 2.33
N ASP A 67 -2.05 6.10 2.10
CA ASP A 67 -2.09 7.40 2.76
C ASP A 67 -2.39 8.46 1.70
N VAL A 68 -3.39 9.30 1.93
CA VAL A 68 -3.78 10.41 1.05
C VAL A 68 -3.92 11.66 1.90
N LYS A 69 -3.22 12.72 1.51
CA LYS A 69 -3.32 14.03 2.13
C LYS A 69 -3.73 15.05 1.09
N ALA A 70 -4.82 15.77 1.35
CA ALA A 70 -5.30 16.83 0.48
C ALA A 70 -5.77 18.03 1.32
N GLY A 71 -4.97 19.11 1.34
CA GLY A 71 -5.20 20.24 2.24
C GLY A 71 -5.24 19.80 3.72
N ASP A 72 -6.35 20.10 4.41
CA ASP A 72 -6.60 19.71 5.81
C ASP A 72 -7.29 18.33 5.96
N VAL A 73 -7.41 17.58 4.86
CA VAL A 73 -7.97 16.23 4.87
C VAL A 73 -6.85 15.20 4.79
N GLU A 74 -6.91 14.21 5.67
CA GLU A 74 -6.00 13.07 5.70
C GLU A 74 -6.82 11.78 5.73
N VAL A 75 -6.57 10.89 4.78
CA VAL A 75 -7.16 9.56 4.73
C VAL A 75 -6.04 8.55 4.83
N ASN A 76 -6.10 7.67 5.82
CA ASN A 76 -5.17 6.57 5.95
C ASN A 76 -5.95 5.27 5.93
N HIS A 77 -5.45 4.29 5.21
CA HIS A 77 -5.94 2.93 5.25
C HIS A 77 -4.76 2.01 5.54
N GLU A 78 -4.89 1.13 6.52
CA GLU A 78 -3.92 0.05 6.72
C GLU A 78 -4.64 -1.30 6.69
N SER A 79 -4.03 -2.23 5.96
CA SER A 79 -4.48 -3.61 5.86
C SER A 79 -4.66 -4.21 7.25
N GLY A 80 -5.86 -4.71 7.54
CA GLY A 80 -6.22 -5.28 8.84
C GLY A 80 -6.57 -4.27 9.94
N ARG A 81 -6.41 -2.95 9.73
CA ARG A 81 -6.90 -1.91 10.67
C ARG A 81 -8.15 -1.19 10.18
N GLY A 82 -8.28 -1.01 8.86
CA GLY A 82 -9.40 -0.28 8.27
C GLY A 82 -9.00 1.12 7.81
N VAL A 83 -9.96 2.05 7.82
CA VAL A 83 -9.81 3.41 7.24
C VAL A 83 -10.01 4.48 8.32
N ASP A 84 -9.08 5.41 8.42
CA ASP A 84 -9.17 6.64 9.20
C ASP A 84 -9.30 7.83 8.26
N VAL A 85 -10.33 8.66 8.44
CA VAL A 85 -10.49 9.95 7.75
C VAL A 85 -10.45 11.06 8.79
N LYS A 86 -9.53 12.01 8.62
CA LYS A 86 -9.41 13.19 9.48
C LYS A 86 -9.67 14.43 8.64
N THR A 87 -10.48 15.31 9.19
CA THR A 87 -10.74 16.66 8.70
C THR A 87 -10.68 17.62 9.90
N PRO A 88 -10.70 18.95 9.72
CA PRO A 88 -10.60 19.90 10.84
C PRO A 88 -11.60 19.69 11.97
N ASN A 89 -12.81 19.20 11.67
CA ASN A 89 -13.91 19.09 12.65
C ASN A 89 -14.54 17.70 12.72
N VAL A 90 -14.07 16.75 11.92
CA VAL A 90 -14.63 15.40 11.90
C VAL A 90 -13.50 14.42 11.78
N LYS A 91 -13.52 13.42 12.65
CA LYS A 91 -12.72 12.21 12.52
C LYS A 91 -13.65 11.04 12.34
N VAL A 92 -13.42 10.24 11.31
CA VAL A 92 -14.13 8.99 11.08
C VAL A 92 -13.12 7.86 11.13
N LYS A 93 -13.46 6.78 11.83
CA LYS A 93 -12.73 5.53 11.78
C LYS A 93 -13.68 4.42 11.41
N ALA A 94 -13.33 3.62 10.41
CA ALA A 94 -14.00 2.39 10.09
C ALA A 94 -12.98 1.26 10.28
N ASN A 95 -13.17 0.46 11.32
CA ASN A 95 -12.26 -0.62 11.67
C ASN A 95 -12.53 -1.86 10.81
N HIS A 96 -11.52 -2.73 10.69
CA HIS A 96 -11.62 -3.96 9.91
C HIS A 96 -12.68 -4.95 10.43
N ASP A 97 -13.02 -4.90 11.72
CA ASP A 97 -14.06 -5.72 12.35
C ASP A 97 -15.49 -5.21 12.09
N GLY A 98 -15.65 -4.05 11.45
CA GLY A 98 -16.94 -3.44 11.12
C GLY A 98 -17.38 -2.36 12.10
N ASP A 99 -16.62 -2.11 13.16
CA ASP A 99 -16.89 -1.00 14.06
C ASP A 99 -16.67 0.34 13.33
N VAL A 100 -17.54 1.33 13.58
CA VAL A 100 -17.41 2.68 13.00
C VAL A 100 -17.53 3.74 14.08
N GLU A 101 -16.53 4.59 14.20
CA GLU A 101 -16.50 5.75 15.07
C GLU A 101 -16.58 7.02 14.22
N VAL A 102 -17.49 7.93 14.59
CA VAL A 102 -17.54 9.29 14.06
C VAL A 102 -17.43 10.25 15.23
N ASP A 103 -16.34 11.00 15.29
CA ASP A 103 -16.10 12.00 16.31
C ASP A 103 -16.16 13.42 15.73
N THR A 104 -16.94 14.26 16.38
CA THR A 104 -17.11 15.68 16.04
C THR A 104 -17.08 16.49 17.34
N PRO A 105 -16.85 17.81 17.29
CA PRO A 105 -16.79 18.65 18.49
C PRO A 105 -17.98 18.55 19.44
N ARG A 106 -19.16 18.17 18.95
CA ARG A 106 -20.41 18.17 19.74
C ARG A 106 -20.96 16.78 20.02
N VAL A 107 -20.63 15.81 19.19
CA VAL A 107 -21.21 14.47 19.27
C VAL A 107 -20.20 13.46 18.77
N ARG A 108 -20.18 12.32 19.44
CA ARG A 108 -19.53 11.10 18.97
C ARG A 108 -20.58 10.03 18.79
N VAL A 109 -20.45 9.30 17.71
CA VAL A 109 -21.28 8.16 17.39
C VAL A 109 -20.35 6.96 17.22
N ASP A 110 -20.59 5.91 17.99
CA ASP A 110 -19.88 4.65 17.88
C ASP A 110 -20.90 3.59 17.44
N ARG A 111 -20.63 2.93 16.31
CA ARG A 111 -21.38 1.76 15.86
C ARG A 111 -20.54 0.52 16.13
N GLY A 112 -21.05 -0.39 16.95
CA GLY A 112 -20.44 -1.71 17.12
C GLY A 112 -20.67 -2.59 15.90
N SER A 113 -19.82 -3.59 15.74
CA SER A 113 -19.87 -4.63 14.71
C SER A 113 -21.14 -5.49 14.78
N ASP A 114 -21.82 -5.51 15.93
CA ASP A 114 -23.15 -6.10 16.12
C ASP A 114 -24.30 -5.19 15.62
N GLY A 115 -23.98 -3.99 15.14
CA GLY A 115 -24.93 -2.98 14.69
C GLY A 115 -25.50 -2.09 15.80
N SER A 116 -25.08 -2.27 17.05
CA SER A 116 -25.43 -1.36 18.15
C SER A 116 -24.92 0.05 17.89
N LEU A 117 -25.64 1.05 18.42
CA LEU A 117 -25.30 2.46 18.28
C LEU A 117 -25.20 3.10 19.66
N ASP A 118 -24.05 3.71 19.94
CA ASP A 118 -23.85 4.61 21.07
C ASP A 118 -23.67 6.03 20.55
N VAL A 119 -24.31 6.98 21.23
CA VAL A 119 -24.26 8.41 20.90
C VAL A 119 -23.99 9.18 22.17
N SER A 120 -22.83 9.85 22.21
CA SER A 120 -22.41 10.63 23.36
C SER A 120 -22.11 12.08 23.02
N THR A 121 -22.46 12.98 23.95
CA THR A 121 -22.07 14.39 23.90
C THR A 121 -20.95 14.64 24.91
N PRO A 122 -20.17 15.73 24.77
CA PRO A 122 -19.14 16.07 25.76
C PRO A 122 -19.67 16.14 27.20
N GLU A 123 -20.90 16.64 27.39
CA GLU A 123 -21.52 16.76 28.71
C GLU A 123 -21.88 15.40 29.33
N SER A 124 -22.33 14.44 28.52
CA SER A 124 -22.70 13.11 29.02
C SER A 124 -21.49 12.24 29.39
N ARG A 125 -20.28 12.56 28.90
CA ARG A 125 -19.05 11.81 29.23
C ARG A 125 -18.46 12.15 30.61
N ASN A 126 -18.74 13.34 31.13
CA ASN A 126 -18.21 13.79 32.42
C ASN A 126 -19.06 13.34 33.63
N GLN A 127 -20.17 12.62 33.42
CA GLN A 127 -21.04 12.16 34.50
C GLN A 127 -20.68 10.76 35.04
N THR A 128 -19.78 10.02 34.39
CA THR A 128 -19.43 8.65 34.81
C THR A 128 -18.40 8.60 35.96
N ASP A 129 -17.92 9.74 36.45
CA ASP A 129 -16.81 9.86 37.42
C ASP A 129 -17.19 10.57 38.75
N LEU A 130 -18.46 10.50 39.17
CA LEU A 130 -18.95 11.04 40.45
C LEU A 130 -19.55 9.97 41.37
#